data_AF-A0A914MNT0-F1
#
_entry.id   AF-A0A914MNT0-F1
#
_cell.length_a   1.000
_cell.length_b   1.000
_cell.length_c   1.000
_cell.angle_alpha   90.00
_cell.angle_beta   90.00
_cell.angle_gamma   90.00
#
_symmetry.space_group_name_H-M   'P 1'
#
loop_
_entity.id
_entity.type
_entity.pdbx_description
1 polymer ?
#
loop_
_entity_poly.entity_id
_entity_poly.type
_entity_poly.pdbx_seq_one_letter_code
_entity_poly.pdbx_strand_id
1 'polypeptide(L)'
;MPNYWGYPPSPQNYIEPGKRPMSSMSPIIVFKENGKETLAIGASGGSTIISGVASTTFNILKIGMNIKEAIDFPRLHNQFRPNFTMFEERIPEKLKEGLQERGHYFNNLDWLNVVVGVHQAEDGIIYANSDWRKGWESQPAGY
;
A
#
# COMPACT_ATOMS: atom_id res chain seq x y z
N MET A 1 23.01 5.98 -11.71
CA MET A 1 22.42 6.59 -10.50
C MET A 1 21.00 6.05 -10.33
N PRO A 2 20.53 5.74 -9.11
CA PRO A 2 19.13 5.41 -8.87
C PRO A 2 18.19 6.55 -9.26
N ASN A 3 16.92 6.24 -9.53
CA ASN A 3 15.91 7.29 -9.72
C ASN A 3 15.49 7.93 -8.38
N TYR A 4 14.59 8.92 -8.43
CA TYR A 4 14.08 9.62 -7.24
C TYR A 4 13.56 8.68 -6.14
N TRP A 5 12.98 7.54 -6.53
CA TRP A 5 12.42 6.53 -5.62
C TRP A 5 13.42 5.45 -5.20
N GLY A 6 14.71 5.60 -5.51
CA GLY A 6 15.77 4.65 -5.14
C GLY A 6 15.84 3.38 -5.99
N TYR A 7 15.05 3.26 -7.06
CA TYR A 7 15.19 2.14 -7.98
C TYR A 7 16.50 2.24 -8.77
N PRO A 8 17.30 1.16 -8.85
CA PRO A 8 18.50 1.15 -9.67
C PRO A 8 18.15 1.26 -11.16
N PRO A 9 19.09 1.75 -12.00
CA PRO A 9 18.89 1.75 -13.44
C PRO A 9 18.69 0.33 -13.95
N SER A 10 17.72 0.15 -14.85
CA SER A 10 17.39 -1.11 -15.49
C SER A 10 17.31 -0.88 -16.99
N PRO A 11 18.06 -1.64 -17.82
CA PRO A 11 18.01 -1.53 -19.27
C PRO A 11 16.58 -1.67 -19.84
N GLN A 12 15.75 -2.49 -19.20
CA GLN A 12 14.36 -2.69 -19.58
C GLN A 12 13.52 -1.41 -19.47
N ASN A 13 13.92 -0.47 -18.61
CA ASN A 13 13.22 0.79 -18.37
C ASN A 13 14.01 2.02 -18.87
N TYR A 14 14.97 1.85 -19.79
CA TYR A 14 15.63 2.98 -20.45
C TYR A 14 14.68 3.71 -21.41
N ILE A 15 14.92 5.01 -21.56
CA ILE A 15 14.11 5.93 -22.37
C ILE A 15 14.27 5.60 -23.84
N GLU A 16 13.14 5.42 -24.52
CA GLU A 16 13.07 5.22 -25.97
C GLU A 16 11.84 5.95 -26.52
N PRO A 17 11.87 6.47 -27.76
CA PRO A 17 10.70 7.12 -28.37
C PRO A 17 9.47 6.20 -28.38
N GLY A 18 8.34 6.70 -27.88
CA GLY A 18 7.07 5.95 -27.83
C GLY A 18 6.98 4.89 -26.71
N LYS A 19 8.05 4.63 -25.96
CA LYS A 19 8.06 3.66 -24.86
C LYS A 19 7.37 4.24 -23.62
N ARG A 20 6.59 3.40 -22.94
CA ARG A 20 5.96 3.75 -21.65
C ARG A 20 6.93 3.45 -20.50
N PRO A 21 7.17 4.39 -19.57
CA PRO A 21 8.02 4.13 -18.42
C PRO A 21 7.33 3.14 -17.47
N MET A 22 8.15 2.35 -16.75
CA MET A 22 7.68 1.50 -15.66
C MET A 22 7.00 2.36 -14.58
N SER A 23 5.90 1.82 -14.03
CA SER A 23 5.15 2.42 -12.95
C SER A 23 4.94 1.42 -11.82
N SER A 24 4.99 1.91 -10.59
CA SER A 24 4.59 1.16 -9.40
C SER A 24 3.08 1.18 -9.16
N MET A 25 2.28 1.83 -10.02
CA MET A 25 0.83 1.89 -9.89
C MET A 25 0.22 0.49 -9.96
N SER A 26 -0.52 0.14 -8.90
CA SER A 26 -1.19 -1.17 -8.76
C SER A 26 -2.66 -1.01 -8.39
N PRO A 27 -3.50 -0.39 -9.24
CA PRO A 27 -4.95 -0.43 -9.02
C PRO A 27 -5.43 -1.88 -9.20
N ILE A 28 -6.14 -2.42 -8.20
CA ILE A 28 -6.67 -3.79 -8.25
C ILE A 28 -8.15 -3.82 -7.92
N ILE A 29 -8.85 -4.79 -8.52
CA ILE A 29 -10.20 -5.19 -8.15
C ILE A 29 -10.18 -6.69 -7.87
N VAL A 30 -10.67 -7.08 -6.70
CA VAL A 30 -10.76 -8.47 -6.26
C VAL A 30 -12.23 -8.85 -6.23
N PHE A 31 -12.55 -10.00 -6.82
CA PHE A 31 -13.88 -10.58 -6.84
C PHE A 31 -13.86 -11.91 -6.07
N LYS A 32 -14.84 -12.15 -5.21
CA LYS A 32 -15.15 -13.53 -4.82
C LYS A 32 -15.66 -14.30 -6.03
N GLU A 33 -15.45 -15.62 -6.04
CA GLU A 33 -15.92 -16.51 -7.11
C GLU A 33 -17.45 -16.41 -7.33
N ASN A 34 -18.19 -16.15 -6.26
CA ASN A 34 -19.65 -15.96 -6.31
C ASN A 34 -20.10 -14.57 -6.78
N GLY A 35 -19.17 -13.64 -7.01
CA GLY A 35 -19.41 -12.26 -7.44
C GLY A 35 -20.08 -11.34 -6.41
N LYS A 36 -20.25 -11.77 -5.14
CA LYS A 36 -21.01 -11.03 -4.12
C LYS A 36 -20.18 -10.10 -3.25
N GLU A 37 -18.89 -10.39 -3.10
CA GLU A 37 -17.97 -9.54 -2.34
C GLU A 37 -16.88 -9.04 -3.29
N THR A 38 -16.72 -7.72 -3.30
CA THR A 38 -15.84 -7.03 -4.23
C THR A 38 -15.01 -6.00 -3.49
N LEU A 39 -13.70 -5.98 -3.74
CA LEU A 39 -12.78 -4.98 -3.21
C LEU A 39 -12.13 -4.24 -4.38
N ALA A 40 -12.31 -2.93 -4.45
CA ALA A 40 -11.55 -2.06 -5.34
C ALA A 40 -10.59 -1.20 -4.50
N ILE A 41 -9.30 -1.25 -4.80
CA ILE A 41 -8.27 -0.58 -4.00
C ILE A 41 -7.11 -0.10 -4.86
N GLY A 42 -6.56 1.05 -4.50
CA GLY A 42 -5.38 1.64 -5.13
C GLY A 42 -4.63 2.53 -4.16
N ALA A 43 -3.43 2.95 -4.56
CA ALA A 43 -2.60 3.80 -3.73
C ALA A 43 -1.74 4.79 -4.53
N SER A 44 -1.27 5.83 -3.86
CA SER A 44 -0.22 6.75 -4.30
C SER A 44 0.94 6.77 -3.32
N GLY A 45 2.18 6.89 -3.81
CA GLY A 45 3.38 6.86 -2.96
C GLY A 45 4.67 6.43 -3.65
N GLY A 46 4.76 6.58 -4.97
CA GLY A 46 5.95 6.16 -5.71
C GLY A 46 6.24 4.66 -5.57
N SER A 47 7.45 4.31 -5.14
CA SER A 47 7.88 2.91 -4.97
C SER A 47 7.10 2.15 -3.88
N THR A 48 6.46 2.85 -2.95
CA THR A 48 5.73 2.23 -1.84
C THR A 48 4.29 1.83 -2.19
N ILE A 49 3.80 2.15 -3.40
CA ILE A 49 2.44 1.82 -3.86
C ILE A 49 2.19 0.32 -3.80
N ILE A 50 3.12 -0.48 -4.33
CA ILE A 50 2.97 -1.93 -4.45
C ILE A 50 2.76 -2.55 -3.06
N SER A 51 3.62 -2.20 -2.09
CA SER A 51 3.51 -2.73 -0.73
C SER A 51 2.26 -2.22 -0.01
N GLY A 52 1.88 -0.95 -0.21
CA GLY A 52 0.66 -0.39 0.40
C GLY A 52 -0.60 -1.13 -0.04
N VAL A 53 -0.77 -1.30 -1.36
CA VAL A 53 -1.88 -2.09 -1.91
C VAL A 53 -1.84 -3.53 -1.42
N ALA A 54 -0.67 -4.18 -1.46
CA ALA A 54 -0.51 -5.56 -1.02
C ALA A 54 -0.85 -5.75 0.47
N SER A 55 -0.30 -4.91 1.35
CA SER A 55 -0.52 -5.03 2.80
C SER A 55 -1.98 -4.75 3.18
N THR A 56 -2.59 -3.72 2.61
CA THR A 56 -3.99 -3.39 2.91
C THR A 56 -4.93 -4.47 2.38
N THR A 57 -4.68 -4.99 1.18
CA THR A 57 -5.47 -6.10 0.61
C THR A 57 -5.31 -7.36 1.46
N PHE A 58 -4.10 -7.67 1.92
CA PHE A 58 -3.85 -8.80 2.82
C PHE A 58 -4.59 -8.65 4.16
N ASN A 59 -4.59 -7.45 4.74
CA ASN A 59 -5.29 -7.18 5.98
C ASN A 59 -6.80 -7.40 5.85
N ILE A 60 -7.41 -7.00 4.73
CA ILE A 60 -8.84 -7.23 4.47
C ILE A 60 -9.10 -8.73 4.25
N LEU A 61 -8.44 -9.34 3.26
CA LEU A 61 -8.80 -10.68 2.79
C LEU A 61 -8.32 -11.80 3.72
N LYS A 62 -7.18 -11.62 4.39
CA LYS A 62 -6.55 -12.67 5.20
C LYS A 62 -6.69 -12.47 6.70
N ILE A 63 -6.55 -11.23 7.17
CA ILE A 63 -6.69 -10.91 8.60
C ILE A 63 -8.15 -10.65 8.98
N GLY A 64 -9.00 -10.27 8.00
CA GLY A 64 -10.41 -10.01 8.22
C GLY A 64 -10.71 -8.61 8.78
N MET A 65 -9.78 -7.66 8.61
CA MET A 65 -10.00 -6.26 8.97
C MET A 65 -11.05 -5.64 8.04
N ASN A 66 -11.89 -4.74 8.57
CA ASN A 66 -12.72 -3.92 7.71
C ASN A 66 -11.87 -2.89 6.95
N ILE A 67 -12.46 -2.25 5.92
CA ILE A 67 -11.70 -1.34 5.04
C ILE A 67 -11.08 -0.15 5.77
N LYS A 68 -11.74 0.37 6.81
CA LYS A 68 -11.22 1.47 7.60
C LYS A 68 -10.03 1.02 8.42
N GLU A 69 -10.17 -0.07 9.16
CA GLU A 69 -9.09 -0.66 9.94
C GLU A 69 -7.87 -0.97 9.07
N ALA A 70 -8.08 -1.60 7.91
CA ALA A 70 -6.99 -2.01 7.03
C ALA A 70 -6.22 -0.85 6.40
N ILE A 71 -6.91 0.25 6.05
CA ILE A 71 -6.27 1.46 5.52
C ILE A 71 -5.60 2.24 6.65
N ASP A 72 -6.21 2.33 7.83
CA ASP A 72 -5.65 3.07 8.96
C ASP A 72 -4.49 2.31 9.63
N PHE A 73 -4.37 1.00 9.38
CA PHE A 73 -3.30 0.16 9.93
C PHE A 73 -1.91 0.72 9.57
N PRO A 74 -0.94 0.68 10.50
CA PRO A 74 0.44 1.13 10.24
C PRO A 74 1.12 0.29 9.17
N ARG A 75 1.93 0.92 8.32
CA ARG A 75 2.54 0.26 7.15
C ARG A 75 4.04 0.06 7.30
N LEU A 76 4.53 -0.93 6.57
CA LEU A 76 5.95 -1.21 6.38
C LEU A 76 6.25 -1.34 4.88
N HIS A 77 7.47 -0.98 4.49
CA HIS A 77 7.90 -1.08 3.10
C HIS A 77 9.38 -1.46 3.02
N ASN A 78 9.70 -2.40 2.13
CA ASN A 78 11.07 -2.68 1.72
C ASN A 78 11.06 -3.00 0.23
N GLN A 79 11.91 -2.32 -0.54
CA GLN A 79 12.03 -2.44 -1.98
C GLN A 79 13.36 -3.07 -2.41
N PHE A 80 14.01 -3.83 -1.50
CA PHE A 80 15.33 -4.42 -1.63
C PHE A 80 16.49 -3.42 -1.73
N ARG A 81 16.41 -2.44 -2.63
CA ARG A 81 17.36 -1.32 -2.72
C ARG A 81 16.62 0.01 -2.63
N PRO A 82 17.01 0.91 -1.70
CA PRO A 82 18.08 0.77 -0.70
C PRO A 82 17.78 -0.30 0.37
N ASN A 83 18.83 -0.85 1.00
CA ASN A 83 18.72 -1.99 1.93
C ASN A 83 18.33 -1.54 3.35
N PHE A 84 17.13 -1.00 3.48
CA PHE A 84 16.48 -0.74 4.76
C PHE A 84 14.98 -0.96 4.63
N THR A 85 14.33 -1.28 5.75
CA THR A 85 12.88 -1.33 5.85
C THR A 85 12.38 -0.01 6.41
N MET A 86 11.39 0.57 5.75
CA MET A 86 10.71 1.78 6.19
C MET A 86 9.50 1.42 7.05
N PHE A 87 9.25 2.20 8.10
CA PHE A 87 8.11 2.03 9.00
C PHE A 87 7.41 3.36 9.25
N GLU A 88 6.11 3.28 9.45
CA GLU A 88 5.33 4.35 10.07
C GLU A 88 5.40 4.23 11.59
N GLU A 89 5.34 5.37 12.29
CA GLU A 89 5.57 5.46 13.74
C GLU A 89 4.65 4.57 14.59
N ARG A 90 3.44 4.30 14.11
CA ARG A 90 2.41 3.56 14.88
C ARG A 90 2.59 2.03 14.88
N ILE A 91 3.65 1.50 14.25
CA ILE A 91 3.94 0.06 14.23
C ILE A 91 4.25 -0.43 15.66
N PRO A 92 3.74 -1.61 16.08
CA PRO A 92 4.04 -2.15 17.41
C PRO A 92 5.55 -2.36 17.62
N GLU A 93 6.10 -1.89 18.75
CA GLU A 93 7.54 -1.97 19.03
C GLU A 93 8.05 -3.42 19.03
N LYS A 94 7.24 -4.37 19.54
CA LYS A 94 7.56 -5.81 19.50
C LYS A 94 7.80 -6.35 18.08
N LEU A 95 7.08 -5.83 17.08
CA LEU A 95 7.30 -6.22 15.68
C LEU A 95 8.64 -5.67 15.17
N LYS A 96 8.93 -4.42 15.52
CA LYS A 96 10.18 -3.75 15.14
C LYS A 96 11.40 -4.44 15.77
N GLU A 97 11.36 -4.72 17.07
CA GLU A 97 12.40 -5.49 17.79
C GLU A 97 12.62 -6.86 17.13
N GLY A 98 11.56 -7.61 16.87
CA GLY A 98 11.66 -8.92 16.23
C GLY A 98 12.28 -8.86 14.82
N LEU A 99 12.01 -7.81 14.05
CA LEU A 99 12.65 -7.61 12.75
C LEU A 99 14.12 -7.17 12.89
N GLN A 100 14.44 -6.36 13.89
CA GLN A 100 15.81 -5.96 14.23
C GLN A 100 16.69 -7.16 14.58
N GLU A 101 16.17 -8.07 15.42
CA GLU A 101 16.85 -9.33 15.78
C GLU A 101 17.12 -10.23 14.56
N ARG A 102 16.30 -10.10 13.51
CA ARG A 102 16.45 -10.82 12.23
C ARG A 102 17.35 -10.09 11.23
N GLY A 103 17.99 -8.99 11.63
CA GLY A 103 18.95 -8.25 10.82
C GLY A 103 18.35 -7.17 9.92
N HIS A 104 17.10 -6.77 10.14
CA HIS A 104 16.52 -5.64 9.40
C HIS A 104 17.03 -4.29 9.95
N TYR A 105 17.44 -3.41 9.04
CA TYR A 105 17.78 -2.02 9.34
C TYR A 105 16.60 -1.11 9.04
N PHE A 106 16.42 -0.05 9.83
CA PHE A 106 15.22 0.77 9.77
C PHE A 106 15.49 2.23 9.39
N ASN A 107 14.55 2.78 8.63
CA ASN A 107 14.43 4.22 8.38
C ASN A 107 13.00 4.64 8.70
N ASN A 108 12.83 5.50 9.71
CA ASN A 108 11.50 5.95 10.12
C ASN A 108 11.04 7.09 9.23
N LEU A 109 9.76 7.04 8.84
CA LEU A 109 9.08 8.06 8.08
C LEU A 109 7.74 8.36 8.75
N ASP A 110 7.24 9.59 8.61
CA ASP A 110 5.94 10.00 9.16
C ASP A 110 4.81 9.12 8.57
N TRP A 111 4.83 8.90 7.26
CA TRP A 111 3.91 8.03 6.54
C TRP A 111 4.47 7.57 5.19
N LEU A 112 3.98 6.44 4.66
CA LEU A 112 4.58 5.78 3.48
C LEU A 112 3.84 6.00 2.16
N ASN A 113 2.52 5.87 2.18
CA ASN A 113 1.66 5.99 1.01
C ASN A 113 0.26 6.43 1.44
N VAL A 114 -0.58 6.67 0.46
CA VAL A 114 -2.00 6.97 0.62
C VAL A 114 -2.77 5.89 -0.10
N VAL A 115 -3.63 5.17 0.61
CA VAL A 115 -4.49 4.11 0.07
C VAL A 115 -5.94 4.57 0.07
N VAL A 116 -6.64 4.34 -1.03
CA VAL A 116 -8.09 4.54 -1.12
C VAL A 116 -8.74 3.25 -1.56
N GLY A 117 -9.93 2.97 -1.06
CA GLY A 117 -10.63 1.77 -1.47
C GLY A 117 -12.11 1.78 -1.16
N VAL A 118 -12.78 0.81 -1.78
CA VAL A 118 -14.19 0.49 -1.60
C VAL A 118 -14.32 -1.03 -1.47
N HIS A 119 -15.05 -1.48 -0.46
CA HIS A 119 -15.30 -2.89 -0.16
C HIS A 119 -16.80 -3.09 -0.03
N GLN A 120 -17.36 -3.88 -0.94
CA GLN A 120 -18.74 -4.33 -0.87
C GLN A 120 -18.80 -5.65 -0.11
N ALA A 121 -19.48 -5.66 1.03
CA ALA A 121 -19.69 -6.86 1.84
C ALA A 121 -20.79 -7.76 1.24
N GLU A 122 -20.92 -8.99 1.76
CA GLU A 122 -21.88 -9.99 1.25
C GLU A 122 -23.35 -9.57 1.40
N ASP A 123 -23.65 -8.67 2.34
CA ASP A 123 -24.97 -8.08 2.55
C ASP A 123 -25.31 -6.98 1.52
N GLY A 124 -24.36 -6.66 0.63
CA GLY A 124 -24.48 -5.64 -0.39
C GLY A 124 -24.11 -4.23 0.09
N ILE A 125 -23.82 -4.03 1.38
CA ILE A 125 -23.40 -2.74 1.91
C ILE A 125 -22.00 -2.40 1.39
N ILE A 126 -21.85 -1.16 0.95
CA ILE A 126 -20.60 -0.63 0.41
C ILE A 126 -19.91 0.21 1.48
N TYR A 127 -18.72 -0.23 1.89
CA TYR A 127 -17.85 0.49 2.80
C TYR A 127 -16.72 1.14 1.99
N ALA A 128 -16.56 2.45 2.12
CA ALA A 128 -15.48 3.19 1.46
C ALA A 128 -14.62 3.89 2.49
N ASN A 129 -13.31 3.98 2.24
CA ASN A 129 -12.41 4.75 3.09
C ASN A 129 -11.31 5.43 2.26
N SER A 130 -10.96 6.64 2.69
CA SER A 130 -9.83 7.42 2.17
C SER A 130 -8.76 7.52 3.25
N ASP A 131 -7.49 7.46 2.86
CA ASP A 131 -6.40 7.55 3.81
C ASP A 131 -6.36 8.90 4.53
N TRP A 132 -6.41 8.87 5.86
CA TRP A 132 -6.23 10.06 6.69
C TRP A 132 -4.84 10.71 6.48
N ARG A 133 -3.83 9.95 6.05
CA ARG A 133 -2.46 10.45 5.78
C ARG A 133 -2.42 11.53 4.70
N LYS A 134 -3.41 11.56 3.80
CA LYS A 134 -3.52 12.62 2.77
C LYS A 134 -4.10 13.93 3.32
N GLY A 135 -4.80 13.87 4.46
CA GLY A 135 -5.51 15.00 5.05
C GLY A 135 -7.03 14.90 4.96
N TRP A 136 -7.71 15.77 5.71
CA TRP A 136 -9.16 15.75 5.92
C TRP A 136 -9.97 15.97 4.64
N GLU A 137 -9.40 16.60 3.63
CA GLU A 137 -10.02 16.88 2.34
C GLU A 137 -10.19 15.64 1.44
N SER A 138 -9.56 14.52 1.80
CA SER A 138 -9.81 13.22 1.18
C SER A 138 -10.83 12.43 2.00
N GLN A 139 -12.12 12.53 1.64
CA GLN A 139 -13.18 11.73 2.26
C GLN A 139 -13.94 10.93 1.20
N PRO A 140 -14.33 9.68 1.51
CA PRO A 140 -15.32 8.98 0.70
C PRO A 140 -16.70 9.64 0.84
N ALA A 141 -17.53 9.53 -0.19
CA ALA A 141 -18.94 9.92 -0.17
C ALA A 141 -19.76 8.93 -1.01
N GLY A 142 -21.05 8.81 -0.71
CA GLY A 142 -21.98 7.91 -1.38
C GLY A 142 -23.43 8.27 -1.08
N TYR A 143 -24.37 7.58 -1.75
CA TYR A 143 -25.81 7.71 -1.59
C TYR A 143 -26.49 6.34 -1.56
#